data_AF-A0A2U8WNP1-F1
#
_entry.id   AF-A0A2U8WNP1-F1
#
_cell.length_a   1.000
_cell.length_b   1.000
_cell.length_c   1.000
_cell.angle_alpha   90.00
_cell.angle_beta   90.00
_cell.angle_gamma   90.00
#
_symmetry.space_group_name_H-M   'P 1'
#
loop_
_entity.id
_entity.type
_entity.pdbx_description
1 polymer ?
#
loop_
_entity_poly.entity_id
_entity_poly.type
_entity_poly.pdbx_seq_one_letter_code
_entity_poly.pdbx_strand_id
1 'polypeptide(L)'
;MPPGGAYLWETFWEIEETRQSAWVLLPFTYREIDAYCRLMDAVLRPWEVRIILAMDRARRGVLTPPSEDDDGPKITRRVSMGDYDAIDRMLGTFAEVVDVEVEG
;
A
#
# COMPACT_ATOMS: atom_id res chain seq x y z
N MET A 1 -11.16 5.65 12.31
CA MET A 1 -11.28 5.87 10.86
C MET A 1 -12.30 6.97 10.61
N PRO A 2 -12.10 7.91 9.68
CA PRO A 2 -13.11 8.91 9.34
C PRO A 2 -14.39 8.22 8.81
N PRO A 3 -15.60 8.77 9.02
CA PRO A 3 -16.85 8.11 8.65
C PRO A 3 -16.93 7.70 7.17
N GLY A 4 -16.49 8.57 6.25
CA GLY A 4 -16.45 8.26 4.82
C GLY A 4 -15.40 7.21 4.43
N GLY A 5 -14.41 6.98 5.29
CA GLY A 5 -13.44 5.91 5.09
C GLY A 5 -14.08 4.55 5.31
N ALA A 6 -14.82 4.38 6.42
CA ALA A 6 -15.37 3.08 6.83
C ALA A 6 -16.23 2.44 5.74
N TYR A 7 -17.11 3.24 5.12
CA TYR A 7 -17.92 2.85 3.98
C TYR A 7 -17.08 2.27 2.82
N LEU A 8 -16.03 2.98 2.39
CA LEU A 8 -15.19 2.53 1.28
C LEU A 8 -14.38 1.28 1.62
N TRP A 9 -14.00 1.12 2.89
CA TRP A 9 -13.31 -0.06 3.37
C TRP A 9 -14.20 -1.29 3.39
N GLU A 10 -15.44 -1.15 3.88
CA GLU A 10 -16.44 -2.21 3.86
C GLU A 10 -16.77 -2.61 2.42
N THR A 11 -17.09 -1.64 1.55
CA THR A 11 -17.33 -1.90 0.12
C THR A 11 -16.16 -2.62 -0.56
N PHE A 12 -14.92 -2.23 -0.27
CA PHE A 12 -13.74 -2.91 -0.83
C PHE A 12 -13.71 -4.40 -0.48
N TRP A 13 -13.94 -4.74 0.79
CA TRP A 13 -13.90 -6.13 1.24
C TRP A 13 -15.08 -6.95 0.76
N GLU A 14 -16.27 -6.35 0.71
CA GLU A 14 -17.45 -7.01 0.14
C GLU A 14 -17.22 -7.40 -1.33
N ILE A 15 -16.65 -6.50 -2.16
CA ILE A 15 -16.33 -6.83 -3.55
C ILE A 15 -15.26 -7.93 -3.59
N GLU A 16 -14.21 -7.84 -2.77
CA GLU A 16 -13.14 -8.82 -2.76
C GLU A 16 -13.63 -10.23 -2.42
N GLU A 17 -14.50 -10.36 -1.42
CA GLU A 17 -15.00 -11.67 -0.96
C GLU A 17 -15.76 -12.43 -2.05
N THR A 18 -16.31 -11.71 -3.04
CA THR A 18 -17.01 -12.32 -4.18
C THR A 18 -16.09 -12.81 -5.29
N ARG A 19 -14.79 -12.51 -5.21
CA ARG A 19 -13.86 -12.81 -6.29
C ARG A 19 -13.60 -14.30 -6.40
N GLN A 20 -13.70 -14.77 -7.63
CA GLN A 20 -13.29 -16.11 -8.00
C GLN A 20 -11.93 -16.03 -8.68
N SER A 21 -10.85 -16.00 -7.89
CA SER A 21 -9.50 -16.22 -8.42
C SER A 21 -8.77 -17.27 -7.60
N ALA A 22 -8.35 -18.35 -8.27
CA ALA A 22 -7.78 -19.52 -7.63
C ALA A 22 -6.25 -19.45 -7.42
N TRP A 23 -5.55 -18.51 -8.07
CA TRP A 23 -4.07 -18.54 -8.10
C TRP A 23 -3.38 -17.17 -8.05
N VAL A 24 -4.03 -16.07 -8.46
CA VAL A 24 -3.40 -14.74 -8.53
C VAL A 24 -4.39 -13.64 -8.14
N LEU A 25 -3.98 -12.66 -7.35
CA LEU A 25 -4.77 -11.45 -7.11
C LEU A 25 -4.77 -10.57 -8.37
N LEU A 26 -5.82 -10.68 -9.18
CA LEU A 26 -6.00 -9.80 -10.33
C LEU A 26 -6.40 -8.37 -9.89
N PRO A 27 -6.29 -7.36 -10.75
CA PRO A 27 -6.88 -6.06 -10.47
C PRO A 27 -8.41 -6.11 -10.49
N PHE A 28 -9.05 -5.32 -9.62
CA PHE A 28 -10.45 -4.99 -9.78
C PHE A 28 -10.69 -4.29 -11.12
N THR A 29 -11.76 -4.72 -11.76
CA THR A 29 -12.26 -4.16 -13.00
C THR A 29 -13.45 -3.26 -12.74
N TYR A 30 -13.69 -2.29 -13.63
CA TYR A 30 -14.92 -1.49 -13.58
C TYR A 30 -16.19 -2.34 -13.67
N ARG A 31 -16.11 -3.54 -14.27
CA ARG A 31 -17.25 -4.47 -14.36
C ARG A 31 -17.62 -5.06 -13.01
N GLU A 32 -16.64 -5.44 -12.19
CA GLU A 32 -16.89 -5.94 -10.83
C GLU A 32 -17.50 -4.83 -9.96
N ILE A 33 -16.98 -3.60 -10.07
CA ILE A 33 -17.50 -2.44 -9.33
C ILE A 33 -18.93 -2.09 -9.78
N ASP A 34 -19.20 -2.05 -11.09
CA ASP A 34 -20.54 -1.82 -11.64
C ASP A 34 -21.53 -2.95 -11.24
N ALA A 35 -21.08 -4.20 -11.25
CA ALA A 35 -21.89 -5.33 -10.79
C ALA A 35 -22.27 -5.20 -9.30
N TYR A 36 -21.30 -4.83 -8.44
CA TYR A 36 -21.56 -4.54 -7.04
C TYR A 36 -22.59 -3.41 -6.87
N CYS A 37 -22.39 -2.28 -7.54
CA CYS A 37 -23.31 -1.14 -7.47
C CYS A 37 -24.75 -1.55 -7.83
N ARG A 38 -24.92 -2.38 -8.86
CA ARG A 38 -26.25 -2.86 -9.29
C ARG A 38 -26.88 -3.86 -8.32
N LEU A 39 -26.08 -4.77 -7.74
CA LEU A 39 -26.57 -5.80 -6.83
C LEU A 39 -26.93 -5.26 -5.45
N MET A 40 -26.15 -4.29 -4.97
CA MET A 40 -26.29 -3.71 -3.63
C MET A 40 -27.10 -2.41 -3.63
N ASP A 41 -27.60 -1.97 -4.78
CA ASP A 41 -28.24 -0.67 -5.00
C ASP A 41 -27.37 0.50 -4.47
N ALA A 42 -26.06 0.39 -4.65
CA ALA A 42 -25.07 1.35 -4.18
C ALA A 42 -24.71 2.36 -5.28
N VAL A 43 -24.49 3.62 -4.88
CA VAL A 43 -24.11 4.71 -5.79
C VAL A 43 -22.72 5.22 -5.45
N LEU A 44 -21.71 4.60 -6.06
CA LEU A 44 -20.32 5.07 -5.95
C LEU A 44 -20.06 6.25 -6.89
N ARG A 45 -19.56 7.36 -6.35
CA ARG A 45 -19.10 8.51 -7.14
C ARG A 45 -17.75 8.20 -7.80
N PRO A 46 -17.36 8.94 -8.85
CA PRO A 46 -16.10 8.69 -9.56
C PRO A 46 -14.83 8.75 -8.69
N TRP A 47 -14.82 9.54 -7.61
CA TRP A 47 -13.67 9.56 -6.70
C TRP A 47 -13.64 8.36 -5.74
N GLU A 48 -14.80 7.82 -5.37
CA GLU A 48 -14.94 6.64 -4.53
C GLU A 48 -14.44 5.40 -5.28
N VAL A 49 -14.84 5.26 -6.55
CA VAL A 49 -14.31 4.23 -7.46
C VAL A 49 -12.78 4.31 -7.55
N ARG A 50 -12.21 5.51 -7.66
CA ARG A 50 -10.76 5.70 -7.70
C ARG A 50 -10.07 5.28 -6.40
N ILE A 51 -10.70 5.47 -5.25
CA ILE A 51 -10.17 5.00 -3.96
C ILE A 51 -10.21 3.48 -3.90
N ILE A 52 -11.32 2.83 -4.27
CA ILE A 52 -11.41 1.36 -4.31
C ILE A 52 -10.30 0.76 -5.18
N LEU A 53 -10.06 1.32 -6.37
CA LEU A 53 -8.96 0.90 -7.24
C LEU A 53 -7.57 1.16 -6.65
N ALA A 54 -7.39 2.23 -5.88
CA ALA A 54 -6.13 2.52 -5.20
C ALA A 54 -5.86 1.55 -4.06
N MET A 55 -6.88 1.18 -3.28
CA MET A 55 -6.80 0.18 -2.22
C MET A 55 -6.43 -1.20 -2.78
N ASP A 56 -7.10 -1.60 -3.87
CA ASP A 56 -6.81 -2.83 -4.61
C ASP A 56 -5.36 -2.87 -5.11
N ARG A 57 -4.85 -1.76 -5.68
CA ARG A 57 -3.43 -1.64 -6.05
C ARG A 57 -2.50 -1.80 -4.85
N ALA A 58 -2.78 -1.08 -3.75
CA ALA A 58 -1.93 -1.11 -2.56
C ALA A 58 -1.86 -2.52 -1.96
N ARG A 59 -3.00 -3.22 -1.89
CA ARG A 59 -3.07 -4.60 -1.42
C ARG A 59 -2.24 -5.54 -2.29
N ARG A 60 -2.36 -5.46 -3.63
CA ARG A 60 -1.54 -6.30 -4.51
C ARG A 60 -0.05 -6.04 -4.35
N GLY A 61 0.33 -4.79 -4.10
CA GLY A 61 1.73 -4.41 -3.83
C GLY A 61 2.32 -5.09 -2.60
N VAL A 62 1.51 -5.44 -1.59
CA VAL A 62 1.98 -6.19 -0.42
C VAL A 62 2.24 -7.67 -0.74
N LEU A 63 1.52 -8.25 -1.69
CA LEU A 63 1.66 -9.68 -2.05
C LEU A 63 2.74 -9.95 -3.11
N THR A 64 3.18 -8.92 -3.82
CA THR A 64 4.37 -9.03 -4.68
C THR A 64 5.58 -8.98 -3.76
N PRO A 65 6.39 -10.05 -3.65
CA PRO A 65 7.66 -9.95 -2.94
C PRO A 65 8.48 -8.85 -3.62
N PRO A 66 9.21 -8.01 -2.85
CA PRO A 66 10.14 -7.07 -3.46
C PRO A 66 11.03 -7.86 -4.42
N SER A 67 11.18 -7.40 -5.67
CA SER A 67 12.20 -7.98 -6.52
C SER A 67 13.55 -7.83 -5.81
N GLU A 68 14.50 -8.74 -6.01
CA GLU A 68 15.85 -8.61 -5.44
C GLU A 68 16.53 -7.29 -5.90
N ASP A 69 16.00 -6.65 -6.95
CA ASP A 69 16.38 -5.34 -7.46
C ASP A 69 15.55 -4.15 -6.91
N ASP A 70 14.51 -4.40 -6.08
CA ASP A 70 13.70 -3.36 -5.44
C ASP A 70 14.37 -2.93 -4.12
N ASP A 71 15.42 -2.14 -4.28
CA ASP A 71 15.97 -1.30 -3.22
C ASP A 71 14.84 -0.36 -2.77
N GLY A 72 14.04 -0.80 -1.80
CA GLY A 72 12.89 -0.06 -1.26
C GLY A 72 13.25 1.39 -0.89
N PRO A 73 12.27 2.27 -0.61
CA PRO A 73 12.50 3.71 -0.47
C PRO A 73 13.63 4.02 0.52
N LYS A 74 14.81 4.35 -0.03
CA LYS A 74 16.00 4.73 0.74
C LYS A 74 15.78 6.14 1.28
N ILE A 75 15.47 6.24 2.57
CA ILE A 75 15.46 7.52 3.27
C ILE A 75 16.91 7.91 3.53
N THR A 76 17.52 8.62 2.58
CA THR A 76 18.85 9.22 2.77
C THR A 76 18.71 10.54 3.51
N ARG A 77 19.18 10.57 4.76
CA ARG A 77 19.30 11.80 5.55
C ARG A 77 20.79 12.11 5.76
N ARG A 78 21.19 13.36 5.50
CA ARG A 78 22.52 13.86 5.82
C ARG A 78 22.63 14.04 7.34
N VAL A 79 23.51 13.29 7.99
CA VAL A 79 23.76 13.36 9.44
C VAL A 79 25.14 13.99 9.68
N SER A 80 25.25 14.78 10.75
CA SER A 80 26.54 15.30 11.23
C SER A 80 27.22 14.26 12.12
N MET A 81 28.54 14.16 11.99
CA MET A 81 29.41 13.14 12.59
C MET A 81 29.32 13.00 14.13
N GLY A 82 28.73 13.97 14.84
CA GLY A 82 28.64 13.99 16.30
C GLY A 82 27.53 13.14 16.93
N ASP A 83 26.53 12.69 16.16
CA ASP A 83 25.32 12.03 16.71
C ASP A 83 25.21 10.52 16.38
N TYR A 84 26.28 9.92 15.85
CA TYR A 84 26.30 8.52 15.38
C TYR A 84 25.87 7.51 16.46
N ASP A 85 26.48 7.57 17.64
CA ASP A 85 26.28 6.58 18.71
C ASP A 85 24.88 6.62 19.35
N ALA A 86 24.18 7.75 19.22
CA ALA A 86 22.82 7.92 19.74
C ALA A 86 21.77 7.37 18.76
N ILE A 87 22.03 7.50 17.46
CA ILE A 87 21.11 7.08 16.40
C ILE A 87 21.25 5.58 16.10
N ASP A 88 22.47 5.04 16.11
CA ASP A 88 22.73 3.61 15.89
C ASP A 88 21.97 2.73 16.90
N ARG A 89 21.97 3.15 18.17
CA ARG A 89 21.18 2.51 19.23
C ARG A 89 19.66 2.63 19.04
N MET A 90 19.18 3.69 18.40
CA MET A 90 17.75 3.94 18.21
C MET A 90 17.17 3.19 17.00
N LEU A 91 17.95 3.04 15.92
CA LEU A 91 17.47 2.49 14.65
C LEU A 91 17.89 1.05 14.36
N GLY A 92 18.92 0.52 15.03
CA GLY A 92 19.25 -0.91 14.97
C GLY A 92 18.11 -1.84 15.45
N THR A 93 17.05 -1.27 16.03
CA THR A 93 15.82 -1.99 16.40
C THR A 93 14.83 -2.13 15.23
N PHE A 94 14.93 -1.32 14.17
CA PHE A 94 13.88 -1.21 13.15
C PHE A 94 14.35 -1.40 11.69
N ALA A 95 15.64 -1.22 11.37
CA ALA A 95 16.20 -1.53 10.04
C ALA A 95 17.75 -1.49 10.04
N GLU A 96 18.37 -2.06 9.00
CA GLU A 96 19.81 -1.97 8.73
C GLU A 96 20.18 -0.58 8.20
N VAL A 97 21.22 0.03 8.78
CA VAL A 97 21.72 1.36 8.40
C VAL A 97 22.93 1.18 7.48
N VAL A 98 22.90 1.81 6.30
CA VAL A 98 24.01 1.81 5.34
C VAL A 98 24.64 3.19 5.31
N ASP A 99 25.90 3.28 5.70
CA ASP A 99 26.70 4.50 5.63
C ASP A 99 27.12 4.81 4.19
N VAL A 100 27.04 6.08 3.80
CA VAL A 100 27.55 6.57 2.52
C VAL A 100 28.65 7.57 2.79
N GLU A 101 29.90 7.19 2.50
CA GLU A 101 31.02 8.12 2.48
C GLU A 101 30.87 9.07 1.29
N VAL A 102 30.91 10.37 1.59
CA VAL A 102 30.98 11.41 0.55
C VAL A 102 32.47 11.65 0.29
N GLU A 103 32.99 11.11 -0.82
CA GLU A 103 34.32 11.47 -1.31
C GLU A 103 34.38 12.99 -1.56
N GLY A 104 35.38 13.63 -0.94
CA GLY A 104 35.67 15.06 -1.07
C GLY A 104 36.63 15.38 -2.19
#